data_AF-A0A9E6BBT2-F1
#
_entry.id   AF-A0A9E6BBT2-F1
#
_cell.length_a   1.000
_cell.length_b   1.000
_cell.length_c   1.000
_cell.angle_alpha   90.00
_cell.angle_beta   90.00
_cell.angle_gamma   90.00
#
_symmetry.space_group_name_H-M   'P 1'
#
loop_
_entity.id
_entity.type
_entity.pdbx_description
1 polymer ?
#
loop_
_entity_poly.entity_id
_entity_poly.type
_entity_poly.pdbx_seq_one_letter_code
_entity_poly.pdbx_strand_id
1 'polypeptide(L)'
;MYLSRVSLDRSDFHARLCLGDSNQMHRSLTRFFEASRLEAGLLYRLNSNGPENTVYMLSKISPIVNERSLGDMPKGMKLEFYKEISSYIESFNIGRVFSFDLLALPTKKVAEEGRKNSKRKFLTTREEREDWLNRKAEAGGFETLYS
;
A
#
# COMPACT_ATOMS: atom_id res chain seq x y z
N MET A 1 -12.29 8.34 -2.28
CA MET A 1 -10.92 7.82 -2.05
C MET A 1 -9.99 8.41 -3.09
N TYR A 2 -8.71 8.56 -2.79
CA TYR A 2 -7.73 9.18 -3.69
C TYR A 2 -6.60 8.19 -4.03
N LEU A 3 -6.30 8.08 -5.32
CA LEU A 3 -5.14 7.37 -5.84
C LEU A 3 -4.08 8.39 -6.29
N SER A 4 -2.88 8.28 -5.75
CA SER A 4 -1.77 9.20 -6.04
C SER A 4 -0.55 8.45 -6.53
N ARG A 5 0.22 9.07 -7.42
CA ARG A 5 1.53 8.58 -7.88
C ARG A 5 2.62 9.53 -7.42
N VAL A 6 3.63 8.97 -6.78
CA VAL A 6 4.81 9.68 -6.29
C VAL A 6 6.05 9.08 -6.95
N SER A 7 6.90 9.92 -7.53
CA SER A 7 8.21 9.52 -8.03
C SER A 7 9.27 9.68 -6.93
N LEU A 8 10.29 8.82 -6.94
CA LEU A 8 11.42 8.85 -6.03
C LEU A 8 12.72 9.03 -6.81
N ASP A 9 13.51 10.03 -6.44
CA ASP A 9 14.81 10.31 -7.04
C ASP A 9 15.91 9.48 -6.35
N ARG A 10 16.47 8.49 -7.05
CA ARG A 10 17.53 7.63 -6.49
C ARG A 10 18.83 8.39 -6.19
N SER A 11 19.05 9.55 -6.81
CA SER A 11 20.23 10.38 -6.57
C SER A 11 20.13 11.11 -5.21
N ASP A 12 18.92 11.27 -4.68
CA ASP A 12 18.68 11.86 -3.37
C ASP A 12 18.89 10.84 -2.23
N PHE A 13 19.54 11.29 -1.16
CA PHE A 13 19.86 10.46 0.00
C PHE A 13 18.60 10.01 0.78
N HIS A 14 17.62 10.90 0.96
CA HIS A 14 16.41 10.60 1.71
C HIS A 14 15.51 9.61 0.96
N ALA A 15 15.45 9.71 -0.37
CA ALA A 15 14.77 8.72 -1.19
C ALA A 15 15.40 7.33 -1.04
N ARG A 16 16.74 7.22 -1.07
CA ARG A 16 17.44 5.94 -0.84
C ARG A 16 17.18 5.37 0.54
N LEU A 17 17.15 6.20 1.58
CA LEU A 17 16.79 5.75 2.94
C LEU A 17 15.38 5.15 2.97
N CYS A 18 14.42 5.80 2.31
CA CYS A 18 13.05 5.28 2.24
C CYS A 18 12.94 3.98 1.45
N LEU A 19 13.71 3.84 0.36
CA LEU A 19 13.77 2.60 -0.43
C LEU A 19 14.33 1.42 0.37
N GLY A 20 15.22 1.68 1.33
CA GLY A 20 15.80 0.66 2.21
C GLY A 20 14.99 0.35 3.48
N ASP A 21 14.09 1.24 3.90
CA ASP A 21 13.33 1.09 5.15
C ASP A 21 11.85 1.49 4.98
N SER A 22 10.98 0.47 5.09
CA SER A 22 9.53 0.63 5.02
C SER A 22 8.94 1.59 6.06
N ASN A 23 9.53 1.68 7.26
CA ASN A 23 9.06 2.62 8.29
C ASN A 23 9.38 4.06 7.89
N GLN A 24 10.58 4.30 7.36
CA GLN A 24 10.98 5.60 6.87
C GLN A 24 10.17 6.01 5.64
N MET A 25 9.89 5.07 4.74
CA MET A 25 8.95 5.27 3.64
C MET A 25 7.57 5.69 4.16
N HIS A 26 6.96 4.90 5.04
CA HIS A 26 5.63 5.18 5.57
C HIS A 26 5.53 6.54 6.26
N ARG A 27 6.54 6.89 7.08
CA ARG A 27 6.62 8.20 7.75
C ARG A 27 6.70 9.35 6.75
N SER A 28 7.48 9.18 5.68
CA SER A 28 7.64 10.19 4.64
C SER A 28 6.36 10.37 3.84
N LEU A 29 5.74 9.27 3.38
CA LEU A 29 4.49 9.33 2.62
C LEU A 29 3.32 9.92 3.42
N THR A 30 3.30 9.74 4.74
CA THR A 30 2.27 10.35 5.60
C THR A 30 2.33 11.88 5.56
N ARG A 31 3.49 12.49 5.29
CA ARG A 31 3.65 13.96 5.20
C ARG A 31 2.97 14.58 3.97
N PHE A 32 2.54 13.77 3.00
CA PHE A 32 1.69 14.25 1.92
C PHE A 32 0.27 14.60 2.40
N PHE A 33 -0.05 14.37 3.67
CA PHE A 33 -1.38 14.54 4.24
C PHE A 33 -1.31 15.32 5.57
N GLU A 34 -2.15 16.34 5.70
CA GLU A 34 -2.33 17.14 6.93
C GLU A 34 -3.35 16.46 7.86
N ALA A 35 -3.15 15.17 8.13
CA ALA A 35 -4.07 14.38 8.97
C ALA A 35 -3.33 13.30 9.75
N SER A 36 -3.99 12.74 10.76
CA SER A 36 -3.45 11.57 11.45
C SER A 36 -3.38 10.36 10.53
N ARG A 37 -2.53 9.39 10.87
CA ARG A 37 -2.39 8.12 10.14
C ARG A 37 -3.74 7.40 9.97
N LEU A 38 -4.58 7.42 11.00
CA LEU A 38 -5.87 6.72 11.00
C LEU A 38 -6.86 7.41 10.05
N GLU A 39 -6.89 8.74 10.06
CA GLU A 39 -7.76 9.55 9.20
C GLU A 39 -7.36 9.44 7.74
N ALA A 40 -6.05 9.57 7.44
CA ALA A 40 -5.54 9.46 6.08
C ALA A 40 -5.79 8.07 5.49
N GLY A 41 -5.75 7.02 6.32
CA GLY A 41 -5.99 5.64 5.89
C GLY A 41 -5.02 5.18 4.81
N LEU A 42 -3.77 5.62 4.88
CA LEU A 42 -2.76 5.45 3.83
C LEU A 42 -2.40 3.97 3.62
N LEU A 43 -2.60 3.49 2.39
CA LEU A 43 -1.98 2.30 1.84
C LEU A 43 -1.05 2.73 0.72
N TYR A 44 0.07 2.02 0.55
CA TYR A 44 0.98 2.32 -0.55
C TYR A 44 1.65 1.05 -1.09
N ARG A 45 2.12 1.15 -2.32
CA ARG A 45 2.92 0.13 -2.98
C ARG A 45 4.07 0.76 -3.73
N LEU A 46 5.28 0.32 -3.40
CA LEU A 46 6.47 0.62 -4.19
C LEU A 46 6.48 -0.25 -5.45
N ASN A 47 6.64 0.39 -6.59
CA ASN A 47 6.90 -0.25 -7.86
C ASN A 47 8.33 0.11 -8.30
N SER A 48 9.21 -0.87 -8.19
CA SER A 48 10.63 -0.77 -8.54
C SER A 48 10.99 -1.47 -9.85
N ASN A 49 10.00 -2.03 -10.57
CA ASN A 49 10.22 -2.82 -11.78
C ASN A 49 10.28 -1.97 -13.07
N GLY A 50 10.01 -0.66 -12.98
CA GLY A 50 10.14 0.29 -14.07
C GLY A 50 11.46 1.08 -14.04
N PRO A 51 11.72 1.92 -15.06
CA PRO A 51 12.88 2.82 -15.06
C PRO A 51 12.87 3.82 -13.89
N GLU A 52 11.68 4.13 -13.38
CA GLU A 52 11.47 5.06 -12.27
C GLU A 52 11.04 4.32 -11.00
N ASN A 53 11.60 4.71 -9.86
CA ASN A 53 11.08 4.25 -8.57
C ASN A 53 9.80 5.02 -8.28
N THR A 54 8.67 4.34 -8.34
CA THR A 54 7.35 4.95 -8.20
C THR A 54 6.62 4.34 -7.03
N VAL A 55 5.96 5.18 -6.23
CA VAL A 55 5.01 4.73 -5.22
C VAL A 55 3.60 5.10 -5.66
N TYR A 56 2.71 4.12 -5.63
CA TYR A 56 1.27 4.35 -5.70
C TYR A 56 0.72 4.42 -4.28
N MET A 57 -0.03 5.48 -3.97
CA MET A 57 -0.68 5.68 -2.68
C MET A 57 -2.19 5.64 -2.85
N LEU A 58 -2.87 4.90 -1.98
CA LEU A 58 -4.31 4.95 -1.81
C LEU A 58 -4.60 5.59 -0.45
N SER A 59 -5.49 6.57 -0.44
CA SER A 59 -5.81 7.34 0.77
C SER A 59 -7.29 7.73 0.81
N LYS A 60 -7.80 8.07 2.00
CA LYS A 60 -9.18 8.52 2.18
C LYS A 60 -9.35 10.00 1.87
N ILE A 61 -8.29 10.79 2.05
CA ILE A 61 -8.26 12.25 1.88
C ILE A 61 -7.32 12.65 0.75
N SER A 62 -7.52 13.84 0.19
CA SER A 62 -6.64 14.36 -0.86
C SER A 62 -5.23 14.61 -0.31
N PRO A 63 -4.15 14.33 -1.07
CA PRO A 63 -2.83 14.83 -0.73
C PRO A 63 -2.80 16.37 -0.80
N ILE A 64 -1.84 16.97 -0.11
CA ILE A 64 -1.55 18.40 -0.14
C ILE A 64 -0.87 18.75 -1.46
N VAL A 65 -1.29 19.84 -2.11
CA VAL A 65 -0.76 20.31 -3.40
C VAL A 65 -0.21 21.75 -3.29
N ASN A 66 -0.37 22.36 -2.12
CA ASN A 66 -0.25 23.80 -1.94
C ASN A 66 1.22 24.22 -1.96
N GLU A 67 1.58 25.21 -2.76
CA GLU A 67 2.96 25.71 -2.89
C GLU A 67 3.57 26.18 -1.55
N ARG A 68 2.75 26.64 -0.61
CA ARG A 68 3.20 27.04 0.73
C ARG A 68 3.67 25.87 1.61
N SER A 69 3.20 24.66 1.33
CA SER A 69 3.55 23.44 2.09
C SER A 69 4.73 22.68 1.45
N LEU A 70 5.32 23.18 0.36
CA LEU A 70 6.47 22.53 -0.31
C LEU A 70 7.68 22.36 0.60
N GLY A 71 7.84 23.21 1.61
CA GLY A 71 8.93 23.09 2.60
C GLY A 71 8.88 21.82 3.45
N ASP A 72 7.68 21.24 3.61
CA ASP A 72 7.44 20.03 4.41
C ASP A 72 7.34 18.76 3.56
N MET A 73 7.41 18.89 2.23
CA MET A 73 7.40 17.75 1.33
C MET A 73 8.65 16.88 1.54
N PRO A 74 8.51 15.54 1.53
CA PRO A 74 9.64 14.67 1.71
C PRO A 74 10.68 14.88 0.60
N LYS A 75 11.92 15.19 1.00
CA LYS A 75 13.04 15.32 0.07
C LYS A 75 13.22 14.04 -0.76
N GLY A 76 13.59 14.22 -2.03
CA GLY A 76 13.76 13.13 -2.97
C GLY A 76 12.46 12.46 -3.42
N MET A 77 11.29 13.00 -3.06
CA MET A 77 9.98 12.54 -3.52
C MET A 77 9.22 13.67 -4.21
N LYS A 78 8.47 13.34 -5.25
CA LYS A 78 7.61 14.31 -5.96
C LYS A 78 6.25 13.70 -6.23
N LEU A 79 5.18 14.42 -5.86
CA LEU A 79 3.82 14.08 -6.27
C LEU A 79 3.70 14.35 -7.77
N GLU A 80 3.52 13.31 -8.58
CA GLU A 80 3.34 13.46 -10.03
C GLU A 80 1.88 13.74 -10.37
N PHE A 81 0.96 12.99 -9.77
CA PHE A 81 -0.47 13.22 -9.90
C PHE A 81 -1.25 12.59 -8.75
N TYR A 82 -2.51 13.01 -8.61
CA TYR A 82 -3.51 12.35 -7.80
C TYR A 82 -4.88 12.42 -8.48
N LYS A 83 -5.75 11.47 -8.15
CA LYS A 83 -7.09 11.37 -8.71
C LYS A 83 -8.08 10.87 -7.66
N GLU A 84 -9.25 11.50 -7.61
CA GLU A 84 -10.41 11.00 -6.88
C GLU A 84 -10.97 9.77 -7.63
N ILE A 85 -11.15 8.65 -6.93
CA ILE A 85 -11.55 7.37 -7.52
C ILE A 85 -12.83 6.78 -6.94
N SER A 86 -13.64 7.55 -6.19
CA SER A 86 -14.89 7.03 -5.61
C SER A 86 -15.85 6.54 -6.69
N SER A 87 -15.99 7.27 -7.78
CA SER A 87 -16.82 6.85 -8.92
C SER A 87 -16.36 5.53 -9.55
N TYR A 88 -15.06 5.24 -9.54
CA TYR A 88 -14.53 3.95 -10.01
C TYR A 88 -14.87 2.83 -9.01
N ILE A 89 -14.76 3.08 -7.71
CA ILE A 89 -15.12 2.12 -6.65
C ILE A 89 -16.62 1.82 -6.69
N GLU A 90 -17.47 2.83 -6.88
CA GLU A 90 -18.92 2.70 -7.02
C GLU A 90 -19.33 1.87 -8.26
N SER A 91 -18.42 1.73 -9.25
CA SER A 91 -18.65 0.89 -10.42
C SER A 91 -18.44 -0.61 -10.16
N PHE A 92 -18.00 -1.00 -8.95
CA PHE A 92 -17.81 -2.39 -8.58
C PHE A 92 -19.17 -3.05 -8.37
N ASN A 93 -19.43 -4.09 -9.16
CA ASN A 93 -20.70 -4.80 -9.18
C ASN A 93 -20.46 -6.30 -9.17
N ILE A 94 -21.41 -7.05 -8.62
CA ILE A 94 -21.36 -8.51 -8.56
C ILE A 94 -21.18 -9.08 -9.98
N GLY A 95 -20.25 -10.03 -10.13
CA GLY A 95 -19.94 -10.69 -11.40
C GLY A 95 -18.97 -9.94 -12.32
N ARG A 96 -18.53 -8.72 -11.96
CA ARG A 96 -17.43 -8.07 -12.71
C ARG A 96 -16.09 -8.72 -12.40
N VAL A 97 -15.30 -8.90 -13.45
CA VAL A 97 -13.95 -9.44 -13.38
C VAL A 97 -12.94 -8.30 -13.47
N PHE A 98 -11.97 -8.32 -12.56
CA PHE A 98 -10.86 -7.38 -12.54
C PHE A 98 -9.54 -8.13 -12.41
N SER A 99 -8.51 -7.61 -13.04
CA SER A 99 -7.14 -7.94 -12.65
C SER A 99 -6.76 -7.15 -11.40
N PHE A 100 -5.96 -7.75 -10.55
CA PHE A 100 -5.39 -7.08 -9.40
C PHE A 100 -3.93 -7.45 -9.23
N ASP A 101 -3.20 -6.57 -8.56
CA ASP A 101 -1.83 -6.81 -8.17
C ASP A 101 -1.70 -6.46 -6.68
N LEU A 102 -1.36 -7.47 -5.86
CA LEU A 102 -1.34 -7.36 -4.40
C LEU A 102 0.03 -7.74 -3.83
N LEU A 103 0.67 -6.79 -3.15
CA LEU A 103 1.79 -7.10 -2.26
C LEU A 103 1.23 -7.32 -0.84
N ALA A 104 1.32 -8.54 -0.35
CA ALA A 104 0.80 -8.94 0.94
C ALA A 104 1.84 -9.67 1.79
N LEU A 105 1.50 -9.90 3.06
CA LEU A 105 2.29 -10.68 4.00
C LEU A 105 1.51 -11.93 4.46
N PRO A 106 1.47 -13.01 3.65
CA PRO A 106 0.73 -14.22 3.98
C PRO A 106 1.30 -14.87 5.25
N THR A 107 0.48 -14.87 6.31
CA THR A 107 0.88 -15.38 7.63
C THR A 107 -0.27 -16.15 8.28
N LYS A 108 0.08 -17.16 9.09
CA LYS A 108 -0.85 -17.87 9.98
C LYS A 108 -0.50 -17.65 11.45
N LYS A 109 -1.53 -17.64 12.29
CA LYS A 109 -1.40 -17.56 13.75
C LYS A 109 -1.19 -18.97 14.28
N VAL A 110 -0.08 -19.21 14.97
CA VAL A 110 0.30 -20.53 15.50
C VAL A 110 0.39 -20.42 17.02
N ALA A 111 -0.35 -21.28 17.72
CA ALA A 111 -0.22 -21.41 19.17
C ALA A 111 1.15 -21.97 19.52
N GLU A 112 1.73 -21.50 20.63
CA GLU A 112 3.02 -21.98 21.12
C GLU A 112 2.80 -22.55 22.51
N GLU A 113 3.17 -23.81 22.69
CA GLU A 113 2.96 -24.52 23.94
C GLU A 113 3.67 -23.79 25.09
N GLY A 114 2.96 -23.58 26.20
CA GLY A 114 3.45 -22.83 27.35
C GLY A 114 3.44 -21.30 27.21
N ARG A 115 2.91 -20.71 26.12
CA ARG A 115 2.75 -19.25 25.98
C ARG A 115 1.30 -18.83 25.74
N LYS A 116 0.85 -17.81 26.48
CA LYS A 116 -0.49 -17.20 26.32
C LYS A 116 -0.71 -16.58 24.94
N ASN A 117 0.37 -16.09 24.31
CA ASN A 117 0.30 -15.40 23.03
C ASN A 117 0.82 -16.29 21.89
N SER A 118 -0.03 -16.49 20.90
CA SER A 118 0.34 -17.11 19.61
C SER A 118 1.33 -16.25 18.82
N LYS A 119 2.15 -16.86 17.98
CA LYS A 119 3.04 -16.17 17.02
C LYS A 119 2.47 -16.17 15.61
N ARG A 120 2.87 -15.20 14.79
CA ARG A 120 2.63 -15.23 13.34
C ARG A 120 3.79 -15.94 12.66
N LYS A 121 3.50 -16.98 11.88
CA LYS A 121 4.47 -17.66 11.01
C LYS A 121 4.14 -17.38 9.56
N PHE A 122 5.18 -17.18 8.75
CA PHE A 122 5.04 -17.04 7.29
C PHE A 122 4.56 -18.34 6.66
N LEU A 123 3.79 -18.20 5.58
CA LEU A 123 3.40 -19.31 4.73
C LEU A 123 4.50 -19.54 3.69
N THR A 124 5.01 -20.76 3.66
CA THR A 124 6.22 -21.09 2.91
C THR A 124 5.92 -21.69 1.56
N THR A 125 4.81 -22.41 1.42
CA THR A 125 4.44 -23.04 0.15
C THR A 125 3.53 -22.13 -0.67
N ARG A 126 3.43 -22.42 -1.97
CA ARG A 126 2.55 -21.69 -2.89
C ARG A 126 1.08 -21.94 -2.53
N GLU A 127 0.74 -23.19 -2.29
CA GLU A 127 -0.60 -23.67 -1.96
C GLU A 127 -1.11 -23.01 -0.67
N GLU A 128 -0.27 -22.94 0.37
CA GLU A 128 -0.63 -22.22 1.60
C GLU A 128 -0.95 -20.74 1.35
N ARG A 129 -0.22 -20.09 0.43
CA ARG A 129 -0.43 -18.67 0.10
C ARG A 129 -1.68 -18.47 -0.74
N GLU A 130 -1.98 -19.38 -1.65
CA GLU A 130 -3.22 -19.38 -2.44
C GLU A 130 -4.44 -19.59 -1.55
N ASP A 131 -4.41 -20.59 -0.67
CA ASP A 131 -5.47 -20.83 0.33
C ASP A 131 -5.66 -19.63 1.27
N TRP A 132 -4.57 -18.95 1.62
CA TRP A 132 -4.63 -17.72 2.39
C TRP A 132 -5.28 -16.59 1.60
N LEU A 133 -4.91 -16.41 0.33
CA LEU A 133 -5.47 -15.38 -0.53
C LEU A 133 -6.96 -15.63 -0.77
N ASN A 134 -7.36 -16.86 -1.07
CA ASN A 134 -8.75 -17.25 -1.33
C ASN A 134 -9.63 -16.97 -0.11
N ARG A 135 -9.20 -17.35 1.10
CA ARG A 135 -9.96 -17.02 2.33
C ARG A 135 -10.04 -15.53 2.60
N LYS A 136 -9.00 -14.76 2.25
CA LYS A 136 -9.01 -13.30 2.40
C LYS A 136 -9.87 -12.61 1.34
N ALA A 137 -9.90 -13.17 0.14
CA ALA A 137 -10.76 -12.75 -0.94
C ALA A 137 -12.22 -12.91 -0.54
N GLU A 138 -12.60 -14.12 -0.11
CA GLU A 138 -13.96 -14.43 0.31
C GLU A 138 -14.43 -13.51 1.45
N ALA A 139 -13.61 -13.36 2.51
CA ALA A 139 -13.91 -12.45 3.61
C ALA A 139 -13.95 -10.96 3.19
N GLY A 140 -13.31 -10.62 2.07
CA GLY A 140 -13.30 -9.29 1.46
C GLY A 140 -14.40 -9.09 0.41
N GLY A 141 -15.24 -10.09 0.15
CA GLY A 141 -16.35 -10.02 -0.80
C GLY A 141 -15.93 -10.19 -2.27
N PHE A 142 -14.81 -10.85 -2.55
CA PHE A 142 -14.42 -11.22 -3.92
C PHE A 142 -13.92 -12.66 -4.01
N GLU A 143 -13.83 -13.16 -5.23
CA GLU A 143 -13.23 -14.47 -5.52
C GLU A 143 -12.07 -14.32 -6.48
N THR A 144 -11.08 -15.20 -6.36
CA THR A 144 -9.96 -15.29 -7.29
C THR A 144 -10.38 -16.17 -8.46
N LEU A 145 -10.27 -15.63 -9.67
CA LEU A 145 -10.46 -16.41 -10.88
C LEU A 145 -9.06 -16.86 -11.33
N TYR A 146 -8.78 -18.15 -11.17
CA TYR A 146 -7.52 -18.84 -11.51
C TYR A 146 -6.35 -18.57 -10.54
N SER A 147 -5.98 -19.61 -9.77
CA SER A 147 -4.72 -19.74 -9.01
C SER A 147 -3.77 -20.71 -9.69
#